data_AF-A0AAI9BZN0-F1
#
_entry.id   AF-A0AAI9BZN0-F1
#
_cell.length_a   1.000
_cell.length_b   1.000
_cell.length_c   1.000
_cell.angle_alpha   90.00
_cell.angle_beta   90.00
_cell.angle_gamma   90.00
#
_symmetry.space_group_name_H-M   'P 1'
#
loop_
_entity.id
_entity.type
_entity.pdbx_description
1 polymer ?
#
loop_
_entity_poly.entity_id
_entity_poly.type
_entity_poly.pdbx_seq_one_letter_code
_entity_poly.pdbx_strand_id
1 'polypeptide(L)' 'MTTINAQWCTAFNAALQAHFALTIQDAGLTDTELARYADLQPREAALTFGEDHDLDRVDRGWFT' A
#
# COMPACT_ATOMS: atom_id res chain seq x y z
N MET A 1 12.37 -17.00 3.12
CA MET A 1 11.10 -16.37 3.52
C MET A 1 11.45 -15.11 4.28
N THR A 2 11.40 -13.97 3.62
CA THR A 2 11.60 -12.67 4.27
C THR A 2 10.38 -12.46 5.16
N THR A 3 10.55 -12.55 6.48
CA THR A 3 9.45 -12.29 7.41
C THR A 3 9.14 -10.80 7.36
N ILE A 4 8.07 -10.44 6.66
CA ILE A 4 7.61 -9.05 6.63
C ILE A 4 7.15 -8.68 8.04
N ASN A 5 7.64 -7.55 8.52
CA ASN A 5 7.31 -7.08 9.86
C ASN A 5 5.80 -6.79 9.93
N ALA A 6 5.10 -7.44 10.87
CA ALA A 6 3.66 -7.25 11.07
C ALA A 6 3.29 -5.78 11.30
N GLN A 7 4.13 -5.02 12.01
CA GLN A 7 3.93 -3.59 12.25
C GLN A 7 4.02 -2.77 10.96
N TRP A 8 4.95 -3.14 10.06
CA TRP A 8 5.07 -2.52 8.75
C TRP A 8 3.83 -2.82 7.91
N CYS A 9 3.37 -4.08 7.88
CA CYS A 9 2.14 -4.47 7.18
C CYS A 9 0.91 -3.70 7.66
N THR A 10 0.73 -3.53 8.98
CA THR A 10 -0.38 -2.75 9.53
C THR A 10 -0.31 -1.30 9.09
N ALA A 11 0.87 -0.68 9.13
CA ALA A 11 1.05 0.71 8.70
C ALA A 11 0.86 0.88 7.18
N PHE A 12 1.29 -0.09 6.38
CA PHE A 12 1.12 -0.08 4.93
C PHE A 12 -0.35 -0.23 4.56
N ASN A 13 -1.07 -1.15 5.19
CA ASN A 13 -2.51 -1.31 5.02
C ASN A 13 -3.27 -0.01 5.36
N ALA A 14 -2.90 0.67 6.46
CA ALA A 14 -3.51 1.93 6.84
C ALA A 14 -3.23 3.05 5.81
N ALA A 15 -2.03 3.11 5.24
CA ALA A 15 -1.67 4.08 4.20
C ALA A 15 -2.42 3.81 2.88
N LEU A 16 -2.55 2.54 2.48
CA LEU A 16 -3.35 2.10 1.34
C LEU A 16 -4.81 2.53 1.50
N GLN A 17 -5.38 2.32 2.68
CA GLN A 17 -6.77 2.66 2.96
C GLN A 17 -6.99 4.18 2.99
N ALA A 18 -6.02 4.95 3.51
CA ALA A 18 -6.09 6.41 3.50
C ALA A 18 -5.98 7.00 2.08
N HIS A 19 -5.06 6.49 1.25
CA HIS A 19 -4.76 7.07 -0.05
C HIS A 19 -5.62 6.55 -1.21
N PHE A 20 -6.08 5.30 -1.13
CA PHE A 20 -6.76 4.60 -2.22
C PHE A 20 -8.08 3.95 -1.79
N ALA A 21 -8.47 4.04 -0.50
CA ALA A 21 -9.61 3.31 0.06
C ALA A 21 -9.56 1.78 -0.14
N LEU A 22 -8.36 1.23 -0.37
CA LEU A 22 -8.09 -0.19 -0.55
C LEU A 22 -7.42 -0.77 0.70
N THR A 23 -7.57 -2.08 0.87
CA THR A 23 -6.81 -2.85 1.87
C THR A 23 -5.88 -3.83 1.17
N ILE A 24 -4.86 -4.34 1.87
CA ILE A 24 -3.97 -5.40 1.36
C ILE A 24 -4.79 -6.59 0.84
N GLN A 25 -5.85 -6.96 1.56
CA GLN A 25 -6.73 -8.07 1.19
C GLN A 25 -7.56 -7.76 -0.06
N ASP A 26 -8.08 -6.54 -0.18
CA ASP A 26 -8.87 -6.10 -1.34
C ASP A 26 -8.01 -6.01 -2.61
N ALA A 27 -6.77 -5.54 -2.45
CA ALA A 27 -5.75 -5.52 -3.50
C ALA A 27 -5.20 -6.92 -3.85
N GLY A 28 -5.52 -7.96 -3.07
CA GLY A 28 -5.04 -9.33 -3.30
C GLY A 28 -3.53 -9.53 -3.10
N LEU A 29 -2.89 -8.66 -2.32
CA LEU A 29 -1.44 -8.64 -2.15
C LEU A 29 -0.93 -9.85 -1.36
N THR A 30 -0.01 -10.62 -1.97
CA THR A 30 0.68 -11.73 -1.31
C THR A 30 1.93 -11.26 -0.56
N ASP A 31 2.47 -12.12 0.32
CA ASP A 31 3.76 -11.85 1.01
C ASP A 31 4.90 -11.57 0.03
N THR A 32 4.85 -12.12 -1.19
CA THR A 32 5.89 -11.88 -2.20
C THR A 32 5.79 -10.48 -2.79
N GLU A 33 4.58 -9.97 -3.01
CA GLU A 33 4.36 -8.61 -3.48
C GLU A 33 4.66 -7.59 -2.39
N LEU A 34 4.23 -7.85 -1.16
CA LEU A 34 4.55 -7.01 -0.01
C LEU A 34 6.07 -6.91 0.22
N ALA A 35 6.81 -8.00 -0.01
CA ALA A 35 8.27 -8.01 0.14
C ALA A 35 8.97 -7.09 -0.87
N ARG A 36 8.36 -6.76 -2.01
CA ARG A 36 8.93 -5.80 -2.99
C ARG A 36 8.96 -4.38 -2.47
N TYR A 37 8.04 -4.05 -1.56
CA TYR A 37 7.91 -2.70 -1.00
C TYR A 37 8.41 -2.60 0.45
N ALA A 38 8.79 -3.72 1.07
CA ALA A 38 9.16 -3.80 2.49
C ALA A 38 10.43 -3.00 2.86
N ASP A 39 11.29 -2.69 1.88
CA ASP A 39 12.45 -1.80 2.06
C ASP A 39 12.06 -0.31 2.17
N LEU A 40 10.84 0.05 1.75
CA LEU A 40 10.33 1.43 1.80
C LEU A 40 9.56 1.67 3.10
N GLN A 41 9.42 2.94 3.47
CA GLN A 41 8.48 3.29 4.54
C GLN A 41 7.05 2.95 4.11
N PRO A 42 6.17 2.54 5.03
CA PRO A 42 4.83 2.05 4.69
C PRO A 42 3.99 3.03 3.85
N ARG A 43 4.15 4.34 4.09
CA ARG A 43 3.48 5.37 3.30
C ARG A 43 4.03 5.50 1.88
N GLU A 44 5.36 5.48 1.74
CA GLU A 44 6.02 5.55 0.43
C GLU A 44 5.70 4.30 -0.38
N ALA A 45 5.76 3.13 0.25
CA ALA A 45 5.31 1.86 -0.33
C ALA A 45 3.88 1.94 -0.87
N ALA A 46 2.93 2.50 -0.12
CA ALA A 46 1.53 2.60 -0.57
C ALA A 46 1.38 3.54 -1.77
N LEU A 47 2.13 4.64 -1.80
CA LEU A 47 2.14 5.57 -2.93
C LEU A 47 2.75 4.93 -4.18
N THR A 48 3.90 4.29 -4.05
CA THR A 48 4.55 3.55 -5.14
C THR A 48 3.66 2.43 -5.67
N PHE A 49 3.03 1.66 -4.78
CA PHE A 49 2.04 0.66 -5.17
C PHE A 49 0.90 1.28 -5.98
N GLY A 50 0.38 2.43 -5.56
CA GLY A 50 -0.65 3.14 -6.33
C GLY A 50 -0.18 3.61 -7.70
N GLU A 51 1.07 4.05 -7.83
CA GLU A 51 1.66 4.44 -9.12
C GLU A 51 1.90 3.22 -10.02
N ASP A 52 2.43 2.10 -9.50
CA ASP A 52 2.66 0.86 -10.24
C ASP A 52 1.36 0.22 -10.76
N HIS A 53 0.25 0.44 -10.06
CA HIS A 53 -1.06 -0.12 -10.38
C HIS A 53 -2.04 0.90 -10.97
N ASP A 54 -1.57 2.10 -11.35
CA ASP A 54 -2.37 3.20 -11.91
C ASP A 54 -3.66 3.49 -11.10
N LEU A 55 -3.56 3.44 -9.77
CA LEU A 55 -4.69 3.63 -8.87
C LEU A 55 -5.04 5.12 -8.70
N ASP A 56 -6.33 5.43 -8.77
CA ASP A 56 -6.82 6.77 -8.50
C ASP A 56 -6.73 7.11 -7.01
N ARG A 57 -6.15 8.26 -6.69
CA ARG A 57 -5.98 8.69 -5.30
C ARG A 57 -7.25 9.35 -4.79
N VAL A 58 -8.01 8.59 -4.03
CA VAL A 58 -9.22 9.08 -3.34
C VAL A 58 -8.93 10.23 -2.36
N ASP A 59 -7.71 10.25 -1.80
CA ASP A 59 -7.23 11.29 -0.88
C ASP A 59 -7.05 12.68 -1.56
N ARG A 60 -6.97 12.73 -2.89
CA ARG A 60 -6.87 14.02 -3.60
C ARG A 60 -8.23 14.68 -3.86
N GLY A 61 -9.34 13.94 -3.70
CA GLY A 61 -10.70 14.43 -3.91
C GLY A 61 -11.02 14.79 -5.37
N TRP A 62 -12.29 14.64 -5.77
CA TRP A 62 -12.80 14.97 -7.12
C TRP A 62 -12.93 16.49 -7.39
N PHE A 63 -12.42 17.35 -6.51
CA PHE A 63 -12.59 18.80 -6.60
C PHE A 63 -11.24 19.52 -6.79
N THR A 64 -10.81 19.62 -8.05
CA THR A 64 -9.92 20.69 -8.53
C THR A 64 -10.49 21.30 -9.80
#